data_AF-A0A7K2YGE9-F1
#
_entry.id   AF-A0A7K2YGE9-F1
#
_cell.length_a   1.000
_cell.length_b   1.000
_cell.length_c   1.000
_cell.angle_alpha   90.00
_cell.angle_beta   90.00
_cell.angle_gamma   90.00
#
_symmetry.space_group_name_H-M   'P 1'
#
loop_
_entity.id
_entity.type
_entity.pdbx_description
1 polymer ?
#
loop_
_entity_poly.entity_id
_entity_poly.type
_entity_poly.pdbx_seq_one_letter_code
_entity_poly.pdbx_strand_id
1 'polypeptide(L)'
;MKPKKTTKTVSGAAATALLIGLAAAATATPAQAVGTSTVDGPITRSEIMARAQSWVDEGVPYSQSKWWSDSNGSYRQDCSGFVSMSWHLGSSRVTWTLDDVAIKLGSLDDLQPGDMIDNISTHVVLFAGWTNSSHTTANIYEEAHSGTDARKATYSRSYINANGFMPYRYKNVVDSTPPPAERVMSWYLADSAGASEATRPMFKYGNTPMVPLSGDFDGSGSDKEAAYDPRTSTFYMGDTSILFGNPGDRPVVGRWDGGADLVGVYRPEDSTFYLRHADGSVTSFKYGNGGNWVPVAGDWDGNGT
;
A
#
# COMPACT_ATOMS: atom_id res chain seq x y z
N MET A 1 -3.57 -82.95 25.56
CA MET A 1 -2.31 -83.03 24.79
C MET A 1 -1.78 -81.62 24.57
N LYS A 2 -0.62 -81.27 25.16
CA LYS A 2 0.18 -80.11 24.73
C LYS A 2 1.04 -80.52 23.53
N PRO A 3 1.25 -79.60 22.57
CA PRO A 3 2.58 -79.38 22.05
C PRO A 3 3.01 -77.91 22.18
N LYS A 4 4.32 -77.72 22.02
CA LYS A 4 5.16 -76.60 22.45
C LYS A 4 5.74 -75.89 21.22
N LYS A 5 6.04 -74.60 21.39
CA LYS A 5 6.99 -73.74 20.63
C LYS A 5 6.47 -73.29 19.24
N THR A 6 6.69 -72.06 18.79
CA THR A 6 7.94 -71.29 18.76
C THR A 6 7.69 -69.78 18.63
N THR A 7 8.44 -68.99 19.38
CA THR A 7 8.68 -67.56 19.19
C THR A 7 9.36 -67.29 17.84
N LYS A 8 8.88 -66.32 17.07
CA LYS A 8 9.67 -65.59 16.08
C LYS A 8 9.39 -64.09 16.22
N THR A 9 10.39 -63.40 16.75
CA THR A 9 10.58 -61.97 16.66
C THR A 9 10.71 -61.59 15.18
N VAL A 10 9.94 -60.62 14.71
CA VAL A 10 10.21 -59.92 13.46
C VAL A 10 10.39 -58.44 13.81
N SER A 11 11.66 -58.05 13.82
CA SER A 11 12.12 -56.67 13.80
C SER A 11 11.68 -56.02 12.50
N GLY A 12 10.64 -55.18 12.57
CA GLY A 12 10.24 -54.28 11.49
C GLY A 12 11.10 -53.02 11.53
N ALA A 13 11.91 -52.84 10.48
CA ALA A 13 12.75 -51.66 10.28
C ALA A 13 11.91 -50.37 10.23
N ALA A 14 12.37 -49.33 10.92
CA ALA A 14 11.86 -47.98 10.77
C ALA A 14 12.17 -47.48 9.35
N ALA A 15 11.14 -47.42 8.51
CA ALA A 15 11.21 -46.73 7.23
C ALA A 15 11.12 -45.23 7.51
N THR A 16 12.25 -44.53 7.43
CA THR A 16 12.32 -43.07 7.41
C THR A 16 11.62 -42.60 6.13
N ALA A 17 10.36 -42.17 6.24
CA ALA A 17 9.66 -41.52 5.14
C ALA A 17 10.29 -40.14 4.92
N LEU A 18 11.14 -40.03 3.90
CA LEU A 18 11.64 -38.76 3.39
C LEU A 18 10.48 -38.07 2.66
N LEU A 19 9.74 -37.22 3.39
CA LEU A 19 8.80 -36.27 2.80
C LEU A 19 9.60 -35.25 1.99
N ILE A 20 9.74 -35.49 0.70
CA ILE A 20 10.14 -34.46 -0.27
C ILE A 20 8.95 -33.50 -0.34
N GLY A 21 9.00 -32.43 0.45
CA GLY A 21 8.12 -31.30 0.28
C GLY A 21 8.39 -30.69 -1.09
N LEU A 22 7.48 -30.90 -2.04
CA LEU A 22 7.38 -29.98 -3.17
C LEU A 22 6.99 -28.64 -2.56
N ALA A 23 7.97 -27.76 -2.40
CA ALA A 23 7.70 -26.34 -2.32
C ALA A 23 7.00 -25.96 -3.62
N ALA A 24 5.67 -25.88 -3.59
CA ALA A 24 4.95 -25.12 -4.58
C ALA A 24 5.50 -23.71 -4.46
N ALA A 25 6.38 -23.34 -5.39
CA ALA A 25 6.75 -21.95 -5.60
C ALA A 25 5.44 -21.24 -5.91
N ALA A 26 4.86 -20.61 -4.90
CA ALA A 26 3.84 -19.62 -5.10
C ALA A 26 4.50 -18.57 -5.98
N THR A 27 4.18 -18.60 -7.28
CA THR A 27 4.42 -17.46 -8.16
C THR A 27 3.65 -16.32 -7.51
N ALA A 28 4.37 -15.48 -6.77
CA ALA A 28 3.84 -14.21 -6.35
C ALA A 28 3.46 -13.50 -7.65
N THR A 29 2.16 -13.42 -7.92
CA THR A 29 1.64 -12.45 -8.86
C THR A 29 2.24 -11.12 -8.42
N PRO A 30 2.98 -10.38 -9.27
CA PRO A 30 3.46 -9.07 -8.88
C PRO A 30 2.24 -8.30 -8.39
N ALA A 31 2.35 -7.78 -7.18
CA ALA A 31 1.28 -7.02 -6.55
C ALA A 31 0.92 -5.89 -7.52
N GLN A 32 -0.27 -5.97 -8.11
CA GLN A 32 -0.85 -4.88 -8.88
C GLN A 32 -0.77 -3.65 -7.98
N ALA A 33 0.04 -2.67 -8.39
CA ALA A 33 0.17 -1.42 -7.67
C ALA A 33 -1.21 -0.75 -7.70
N VAL A 34 -1.99 -0.93 -6.62
CA VAL A 34 -3.24 -0.21 -6.40
C VAL A 34 -2.83 1.23 -6.12
N GLY A 35 -2.74 2.01 -7.19
CA GLY A 35 -2.52 3.43 -7.11
C GLY A 35 -3.69 4.09 -6.40
N THR A 36 -3.41 4.97 -5.44
CA THR A 36 -4.45 5.76 -4.75
C THR A 36 -4.84 7.00 -5.53
N SER A 37 -4.09 7.36 -6.57
CA SER A 37 -4.38 8.54 -7.38
C SER A 37 -5.64 8.34 -8.20
N THR A 38 -6.35 9.44 -8.45
CA THR A 38 -7.40 9.50 -9.46
C THR A 38 -6.78 9.79 -10.82
N VAL A 39 -7.41 9.30 -11.90
CA VAL A 39 -7.04 9.61 -13.29
C VAL A 39 -6.84 11.11 -13.49
N ASP A 40 -5.74 11.50 -14.13
CA ASP A 40 -5.29 12.90 -14.34
C ASP A 40 -5.13 13.75 -13.06
N GLY A 41 -5.18 13.13 -11.87
CA GLY A 41 -5.10 13.79 -10.59
C GLY A 41 -3.69 13.86 -9.98
N PRO A 42 -3.58 14.33 -8.73
CA PRO A 42 -2.35 14.28 -7.96
C PRO A 42 -1.83 12.85 -7.81
N ILE A 43 -0.54 12.63 -8.10
CA ILE A 43 0.09 11.31 -8.03
C ILE A 43 1.49 11.40 -7.43
N THR A 44 1.83 10.41 -6.60
CA THR A 44 3.15 10.36 -5.96
C THR A 44 4.21 9.77 -6.88
N ARG A 45 5.47 10.10 -6.62
CA ARG A 45 6.61 9.48 -7.31
C ARG A 45 6.66 7.97 -7.07
N SER A 46 6.41 7.53 -5.84
CA SER A 46 6.39 6.10 -5.51
C SER A 46 5.31 5.37 -6.31
N GLU A 47 4.13 5.96 -6.47
CA GLU A 47 3.06 5.39 -7.29
C GLU A 47 3.44 5.36 -8.78
N ILE A 48 3.99 6.45 -9.34
CA ILE A 48 4.49 6.48 -10.72
C ILE A 48 5.51 5.35 -10.95
N MET A 49 6.49 5.20 -10.05
CA MET A 49 7.51 4.17 -10.17
C MET A 49 6.95 2.76 -10.01
N ALA A 50 5.94 2.56 -9.15
CA ALA A 50 5.28 1.26 -8.98
C ALA A 50 4.47 0.86 -10.23
N ARG A 51 3.79 1.82 -10.86
CA ARG A 51 3.06 1.61 -12.12
C ARG A 51 4.04 1.23 -13.26
N ALA A 52 5.14 1.97 -13.38
CA ALA A 52 6.21 1.66 -14.33
C ALA A 52 6.80 0.26 -14.12
N GLN A 53 7.01 -0.14 -12.86
CA GLN A 53 7.49 -1.46 -12.52
C GLN A 53 6.49 -2.56 -12.89
N SER A 54 5.20 -2.38 -12.58
CA SER A 54 4.15 -3.36 -12.93
C SER A 54 4.14 -3.66 -14.43
N TRP A 55 4.23 -2.62 -15.26
CA TRP A 55 4.25 -2.76 -16.72
C TRP A 55 5.49 -3.49 -17.24
N VAL A 56 6.65 -3.33 -16.59
CA VAL A 56 7.85 -4.12 -16.89
C VAL A 56 7.69 -5.58 -16.41
N ASP A 57 7.12 -5.80 -15.23
CA ASP A 57 6.93 -7.15 -14.67
C ASP A 57 5.91 -7.96 -15.47
N GLU A 58 4.92 -7.30 -16.07
CA GLU A 58 3.96 -7.88 -17.00
C GLU A 58 4.56 -8.20 -18.37
N GLY A 59 5.77 -7.71 -18.68
CA GLY A 59 6.46 -7.96 -19.94
C GLY A 59 5.70 -7.41 -21.15
N VAL A 60 5.16 -6.19 -21.04
CA VAL A 60 4.33 -5.61 -22.11
C VAL A 60 5.15 -5.41 -23.39
N PRO A 61 4.73 -6.00 -24.54
CA PRO A 61 5.50 -5.94 -25.78
C PRO A 61 5.25 -4.66 -26.56
N TYR A 62 6.31 -4.05 -27.10
CA TYR A 62 6.20 -2.83 -27.91
C TYR A 62 5.35 -3.04 -29.17
N SER A 63 4.38 -2.15 -29.38
CA SER A 63 3.56 -2.01 -30.56
C SER A 63 2.90 -0.62 -30.66
N GLN A 64 3.16 0.09 -31.76
CA GLN A 64 2.51 1.38 -32.04
C GLN A 64 1.02 1.27 -32.41
N SER A 65 0.46 0.08 -32.60
CA SER A 65 -0.94 -0.08 -33.01
C SER A 65 -1.78 -0.88 -32.02
N LYS A 66 -1.19 -1.33 -30.92
CA LYS A 66 -1.86 -2.17 -29.92
C LYS A 66 -1.93 -1.45 -28.58
N TRP A 67 -2.81 -1.97 -27.74
CA TRP A 67 -3.15 -1.41 -26.45
C TRP A 67 -3.00 -2.49 -25.39
N TRP A 68 -2.53 -2.09 -24.22
CA TRP A 68 -2.47 -2.90 -23.03
C TRP A 68 -3.39 -2.30 -21.97
N SER A 69 -4.17 -3.14 -21.30
CA SER A 69 -5.18 -2.71 -20.34
C SER A 69 -4.98 -3.41 -19.02
N ASP A 70 -5.06 -2.65 -17.94
CA ASP A 70 -5.04 -3.14 -16.58
C ASP A 70 -6.23 -2.55 -15.79
N SER A 71 -6.24 -2.72 -14.47
CA SER A 71 -7.26 -2.11 -13.60
C SER A 71 -7.23 -0.58 -13.58
N ASN A 72 -6.19 0.03 -14.14
CA ASN A 72 -5.90 1.46 -14.04
C ASN A 72 -6.09 2.21 -15.37
N GLY A 73 -6.35 1.51 -16.48
CA GLY A 73 -6.64 2.14 -17.76
C GLY A 73 -6.23 1.28 -18.95
N SER A 74 -6.26 1.90 -20.12
CA SER A 74 -5.89 1.28 -21.39
C SER A 74 -4.96 2.23 -22.14
N TYR A 75 -3.72 1.78 -22.38
CA TYR A 75 -2.65 2.62 -22.94
C TYR A 75 -1.98 1.93 -24.13
N ARG A 76 -1.44 2.73 -25.06
CA ARG A 76 -0.69 2.18 -26.20
C ARG A 76 0.60 1.52 -25.71
N GLN A 77 0.98 0.44 -26.37
CA GLN A 77 2.18 -0.32 -26.07
C GLN A 77 3.41 0.36 -26.69
N ASP A 78 3.66 1.61 -26.38
CA ASP A 78 4.84 2.31 -26.89
C ASP A 78 5.40 3.29 -25.88
N CYS A 79 6.52 3.92 -26.21
CA CYS A 79 7.24 4.79 -25.30
C CYS A 79 6.34 5.85 -24.63
N SER A 80 5.48 6.49 -25.43
CA SER A 80 4.56 7.52 -24.95
C SER A 80 3.37 6.97 -24.16
N GLY A 81 2.86 5.79 -24.55
CA GLY A 81 1.82 5.09 -23.80
C GLY A 81 2.32 4.59 -22.45
N PHE A 82 3.58 4.13 -22.37
CA PHE A 82 4.26 3.74 -21.15
C PHE A 82 4.34 4.89 -20.13
N VAL A 83 4.75 6.08 -20.58
CA VAL A 83 4.81 7.27 -19.69
C VAL A 83 3.40 7.74 -19.33
N SER A 84 2.45 7.71 -20.27
CA SER A 84 1.05 8.05 -20.00
C SER A 84 0.43 7.15 -18.93
N MET A 85 0.72 5.85 -19.01
CA MET A 85 0.30 4.88 -18.00
C MET A 85 0.96 5.17 -16.65
N SER A 86 2.27 5.39 -16.65
CA SER A 86 3.04 5.63 -15.42
C SER A 86 2.53 6.87 -14.66
N TRP A 87 2.09 7.89 -15.38
CA TRP A 87 1.49 9.12 -14.82
C TRP A 87 -0.02 9.04 -14.56
N HIS A 88 -0.66 7.89 -14.79
CA HIS A 88 -2.11 7.69 -14.61
C HIS A 88 -2.97 8.70 -15.40
N LEU A 89 -2.56 9.00 -16.63
CA LEU A 89 -3.30 9.92 -17.48
C LEU A 89 -4.62 9.30 -17.96
N GLY A 90 -5.65 10.11 -18.18
CA GLY A 90 -6.94 9.66 -18.71
C GLY A 90 -6.92 9.30 -20.19
N SER A 91 -5.81 9.57 -20.87
CA SER A 91 -5.60 9.18 -22.26
C SER A 91 -4.14 8.78 -22.50
N SER A 92 -3.94 7.82 -23.41
CA SER A 92 -2.61 7.49 -23.92
C SER A 92 -2.13 8.59 -24.85
N ARG A 93 -1.31 9.49 -24.33
CA ARG A 93 -0.68 10.58 -25.09
C ARG A 93 0.44 10.04 -25.97
N VAL A 94 0.89 10.91 -26.88
CA VAL A 94 2.01 10.67 -27.78
C VAL A 94 3.18 11.59 -27.40
N THR A 95 4.38 11.29 -27.90
CA THR A 95 5.63 11.96 -27.52
C THR A 95 5.54 13.49 -27.59
N TRP A 96 4.92 14.05 -28.62
CA TRP A 96 4.78 15.51 -28.80
C TRP A 96 3.55 16.13 -28.11
N THR A 97 2.78 15.39 -27.30
CA THR A 97 1.66 15.93 -26.51
C THR A 97 1.79 15.65 -25.01
N LEU A 98 2.87 15.00 -24.59
CA LEU A 98 3.18 14.76 -23.17
C LEU A 98 3.65 16.05 -22.47
N ASP A 99 4.31 16.96 -23.19
CA ASP A 99 4.73 18.25 -22.67
C ASP A 99 3.55 19.18 -22.33
N ASP A 100 2.39 19.02 -22.97
CA ASP A 100 1.15 19.74 -22.62
C ASP A 100 0.72 19.52 -21.15
N VAL A 101 1.05 18.36 -20.58
CA VAL A 101 0.71 18.00 -19.18
C VAL A 101 1.91 18.01 -18.25
N ALA A 102 3.06 18.43 -18.75
CA ALA A 102 4.30 18.47 -17.98
C ALA A 102 4.89 19.89 -17.90
N ILE A 103 5.83 20.07 -16.98
CA ILE A 103 6.65 21.25 -16.83
C ILE A 103 8.04 20.86 -17.28
N LYS A 104 8.61 21.58 -18.23
CA LYS A 104 10.01 21.41 -18.62
C LYS A 104 10.91 21.85 -17.46
N LEU A 105 11.84 21.00 -17.05
CA LEU A 105 12.80 21.32 -15.99
C LEU A 105 13.97 22.13 -16.55
N GLY A 106 14.65 22.89 -15.68
CA GLY A 106 15.77 23.74 -16.07
C GLY A 106 17.04 22.95 -16.37
N SER A 107 17.25 21.84 -15.66
CA SER A 107 18.43 20.97 -15.79
C SER A 107 18.09 19.50 -15.64
N LEU A 108 18.95 18.63 -16.18
CA LEU A 108 18.93 17.19 -15.86
C LEU A 108 19.22 16.94 -14.37
N ASP A 109 19.89 17.86 -13.68
CA ASP A 109 20.10 17.74 -12.23
C ASP A 109 18.82 17.91 -11.41
N ASP A 110 17.77 18.51 -11.99
CA ASP A 110 16.47 18.68 -11.33
C ASP A 110 15.60 17.41 -11.40
N LEU A 111 16.03 16.41 -12.20
CA LEU A 111 15.30 15.16 -12.38
C LEU A 111 15.16 14.39 -11.06
N GLN A 112 13.95 13.93 -10.82
CA GLN A 112 13.59 13.06 -9.72
C GLN A 112 12.85 11.84 -10.28
N PRO A 113 12.89 10.67 -9.59
CA PRO A 113 12.16 9.48 -10.04
C PRO A 113 10.71 9.79 -10.39
N GLY A 114 10.26 9.27 -11.53
CA GLY A 114 8.92 9.51 -12.08
C GLY A 114 8.82 10.71 -13.02
N ASP A 115 9.88 11.51 -13.17
CA ASP A 115 9.99 12.49 -14.27
C ASP A 115 10.27 11.78 -15.60
N MET A 116 10.02 12.42 -16.74
CA MET A 116 10.36 11.87 -18.06
C MET A 116 11.57 12.58 -18.67
N ILE A 117 12.31 11.84 -19.49
CA ILE A 117 13.36 12.35 -20.37
C ILE A 117 12.84 12.17 -21.78
N ASP A 118 12.54 13.28 -22.45
CA ASP A 118 11.79 13.29 -23.70
C ASP A 118 12.53 13.99 -24.84
N ASN A 119 12.61 13.33 -25.98
CA ASN A 119 12.83 13.98 -27.26
C ASN A 119 11.51 13.86 -28.03
N ILE A 120 10.78 14.97 -28.07
CA ILE A 120 9.42 15.10 -28.64
C ILE A 120 9.27 14.53 -30.06
N SER A 121 10.36 14.42 -30.82
CA SER A 121 10.37 13.93 -32.21
C SER A 121 10.69 12.44 -32.34
N THR A 122 11.16 11.77 -31.28
CA THR A 122 11.74 10.43 -31.41
C THR A 122 11.32 9.45 -30.31
N HIS A 123 11.57 9.75 -29.04
CA HIS A 123 11.44 8.78 -27.95
C HIS A 123 11.29 9.47 -26.60
N VAL A 124 10.62 8.80 -25.68
CA VAL A 124 10.46 9.23 -24.29
C VAL A 124 10.71 8.07 -23.35
N VAL A 125 11.38 8.35 -22.23
CA VAL A 125 11.65 7.36 -21.18
C VAL A 125 11.31 7.93 -19.81
N LEU A 126 10.99 7.05 -18.86
CA LEU A 126 10.74 7.44 -17.47
C LEU A 126 12.05 7.35 -16.66
N PHE A 127 12.40 8.43 -15.98
CA PHE A 127 13.60 8.50 -15.15
C PHE A 127 13.38 7.82 -13.79
N ALA A 128 14.30 6.95 -13.39
CA ALA A 128 14.24 6.16 -12.15
C ALA A 128 15.26 6.58 -11.10
N GLY A 129 16.17 7.49 -11.42
CA GLY A 129 17.25 7.94 -10.54
C GLY A 129 18.63 7.87 -11.19
N TRP A 130 19.57 8.61 -10.63
CA TRP A 130 20.97 8.56 -11.06
C TRP A 130 21.68 7.34 -10.44
N THR A 131 22.57 6.70 -11.20
CA THR A 131 23.41 5.59 -10.73
C THR A 131 24.53 6.04 -9.79
N ASN A 132 24.86 7.33 -9.80
CA ASN A 132 25.92 7.93 -9.00
C ASN A 132 25.62 9.40 -8.70
N SER A 133 26.25 9.93 -7.65
CA SER A 133 26.08 11.32 -7.20
C SER A 133 26.59 12.37 -8.19
N SER A 134 27.45 12.00 -9.14
CA SER A 134 27.91 12.88 -10.23
C SER A 134 26.92 12.95 -11.40
N HIS A 135 25.79 12.24 -11.30
CA HIS A 135 24.72 12.22 -12.29
C HIS A 135 25.19 11.91 -13.72
N THR A 136 26.15 10.98 -13.89
CA THR A 136 26.70 10.67 -15.22
C THR A 136 25.87 9.66 -16.00
N THR A 137 25.09 8.83 -15.31
CA THR A 137 24.26 7.76 -15.92
C THR A 137 22.95 7.62 -15.16
N ALA A 138 21.85 7.72 -15.89
CA ALA A 138 20.48 7.60 -15.40
C ALA A 138 20.00 6.16 -15.52
N ASN A 139 19.35 5.65 -14.46
CA ASN A 139 18.47 4.49 -14.55
C ASN A 139 17.14 4.94 -15.16
N ILE A 140 16.62 4.19 -16.13
CA ILE A 140 15.36 4.52 -16.81
C ILE A 140 14.48 3.28 -16.96
N TYR A 141 13.18 3.52 -17.14
CA TYR A 141 12.22 2.55 -17.66
C TYR A 141 11.79 2.98 -19.05
N GLU A 142 11.67 2.03 -19.98
CA GLU A 142 11.24 2.32 -21.34
C GLU A 142 10.47 1.17 -21.98
N GLU A 143 9.69 1.53 -22.98
CA GLU A 143 9.16 0.64 -24.01
C GLU A 143 9.77 1.12 -25.34
N ALA A 144 10.87 0.47 -25.76
CA ALA A 144 11.87 1.10 -26.62
C ALA A 144 11.54 1.04 -28.12
N HIS A 145 11.33 -0.17 -28.64
CA HIS A 145 11.10 -0.39 -30.07
C HIS A 145 10.52 -1.78 -30.34
N SER A 146 10.08 -2.00 -31.58
CA SER A 146 9.55 -3.28 -32.03
C SER A 146 10.51 -4.44 -31.73
N GLY A 147 9.97 -5.55 -31.24
CA GLY A 147 10.73 -6.74 -30.84
C GLY A 147 11.33 -6.66 -29.43
N THR A 148 10.93 -5.69 -28.61
CA THR A 148 11.30 -5.61 -27.19
C THR A 148 10.06 -5.48 -26.32
N ASP A 149 10.17 -5.99 -25.10
CA ASP A 149 9.21 -5.75 -24.04
C ASP A 149 9.66 -4.55 -23.20
N ALA A 150 8.73 -3.97 -22.44
CA ALA A 150 9.02 -2.94 -21.46
C ALA A 150 10.14 -3.39 -20.51
N ARG A 151 11.11 -2.51 -20.27
CA ARG A 151 12.34 -2.88 -19.56
C ARG A 151 12.94 -1.73 -18.77
N LYS A 152 13.86 -2.10 -17.88
CA LYS A 152 14.82 -1.16 -17.28
C LYS A 152 16.07 -1.08 -18.16
N ALA A 153 16.61 0.12 -18.29
CA ALA A 153 17.89 0.34 -18.97
C ALA A 153 18.62 1.52 -18.33
N THR A 154 19.74 1.92 -18.94
CA THR A 154 20.51 3.09 -18.51
C THR A 154 20.87 3.99 -19.66
N TYR A 155 20.70 5.29 -19.50
CA TYR A 155 21.18 6.31 -20.45
C TYR A 155 22.30 7.13 -19.82
N SER A 156 23.39 7.33 -20.56
CA SER A 156 24.44 8.25 -20.14
C SER A 156 23.96 9.70 -20.33
N ARG A 157 24.36 10.60 -19.42
CA ARG A 157 24.07 12.03 -19.55
C ARG A 157 24.58 12.60 -20.87
N SER A 158 25.74 12.12 -21.35
CA SER A 158 26.28 12.51 -22.65
C SER A 158 25.35 12.11 -23.80
N TYR A 159 24.77 10.91 -23.76
CA TYR A 159 23.81 10.46 -24.76
C TYR A 159 22.52 11.28 -24.74
N ILE A 160 21.97 11.55 -23.54
CA ILE A 160 20.77 12.37 -23.35
C ILE A 160 20.97 13.75 -24.00
N ASN A 161 22.09 14.42 -23.69
CA ASN A 161 22.41 15.74 -24.23
C ASN A 161 22.66 15.71 -25.75
N ALA A 162 23.46 14.75 -26.24
CA ALA A 162 23.82 14.67 -27.65
C ALA A 162 22.61 14.39 -28.57
N ASN A 163 21.57 13.73 -28.04
CA ASN A 163 20.36 13.40 -28.78
C ASN A 163 19.19 14.35 -28.47
N GLY A 164 19.45 15.50 -27.82
CA GLY A 164 18.45 16.55 -27.64
C GLY A 164 17.27 16.19 -26.73
N PHE A 165 17.43 15.19 -25.87
CA PHE A 165 16.42 14.88 -24.85
C PHE A 165 16.36 15.99 -23.81
N MET A 166 15.15 16.29 -23.34
CA MET A 166 14.86 17.34 -22.38
C MET A 166 14.13 16.74 -21.16
N PRO A 167 14.40 17.24 -19.95
CA PRO A 167 13.74 16.76 -18.73
C PRO A 167 12.38 17.42 -18.53
N TYR A 168 11.37 16.62 -18.17
CA TYR A 168 10.01 17.10 -17.89
C TYR A 168 9.43 16.41 -16.67
N ARG A 169 8.63 17.16 -15.91
CA ARG A 169 7.89 16.68 -14.73
C ARG A 169 6.40 16.82 -14.94
N TYR A 170 5.64 15.76 -14.70
CA TYR A 170 4.19 15.85 -14.76
C TYR A 170 3.64 16.89 -13.78
N LYS A 171 2.68 17.72 -14.24
CA LYS A 171 2.17 18.88 -13.50
C LYS A 171 1.54 18.54 -12.15
N ASN A 172 0.99 17.32 -12.01
CA ASN A 172 0.30 16.88 -10.81
C ASN A 172 1.16 15.94 -9.94
N VAL A 173 2.47 15.88 -10.16
CA VAL A 173 3.37 15.17 -9.24
C VAL A 173 3.37 15.89 -7.89
N VAL A 174 3.22 15.09 -6.85
CA VAL A 174 3.23 15.51 -5.46
C VAL A 174 4.24 14.65 -4.71
N ASP A 175 5.13 15.26 -3.93
CA ASP A 175 6.21 14.53 -3.22
C ASP A 175 5.66 13.58 -2.14
N SER A 176 4.42 13.82 -1.71
CA SER A 176 3.54 12.92 -0.98
C SER A 176 2.12 13.17 -1.44
N THR A 177 1.25 12.15 -1.48
CA THR A 177 -0.14 12.32 -1.90
C THR A 177 -0.75 13.41 -1.00
N PRO A 178 -1.41 14.46 -1.54
CA PRO A 178 -2.32 15.24 -0.74
C PRO A 178 -3.21 14.24 -0.01
N PRO A 179 -3.38 14.37 1.32
CA PRO A 179 -4.28 13.47 2.03
C PRO A 179 -5.61 13.44 1.26
N PRO A 180 -6.26 12.27 1.12
CA PRO A 180 -7.61 12.21 0.56
C PRO A 180 -8.42 13.34 1.19
N ALA A 181 -9.14 14.12 0.37
CA ALA A 181 -9.90 15.26 0.87
C ALA A 181 -10.65 14.84 2.14
N GLU A 182 -10.37 15.51 3.26
CA GLU A 182 -10.91 15.12 4.56
C GLU A 182 -12.43 15.21 4.51
N ARG A 183 -13.11 14.06 4.40
CA ARG A 183 -14.57 13.98 4.39
C ARG A 183 -15.04 13.62 5.78
N VAL A 184 -16.00 14.38 6.30
CA VAL A 184 -16.62 14.04 7.58
C VAL A 184 -17.37 12.72 7.46
N MET A 185 -16.99 11.73 8.26
CA MET A 185 -17.55 10.38 8.22
C MET A 185 -19.01 10.40 8.68
N SER A 186 -19.86 9.58 8.05
CA SER A 186 -21.23 9.33 8.49
C SER A 186 -21.29 8.08 9.35
N TRP A 187 -21.88 8.21 10.53
CA TRP A 187 -22.13 7.11 11.46
C TRP A 187 -23.55 6.59 11.29
N TYR A 188 -23.67 5.27 11.20
CA TYR A 188 -24.93 4.54 11.14
C TYR A 188 -24.89 3.49 12.25
N LEU A 189 -25.70 3.67 13.29
CA LEU A 189 -25.68 2.83 14.49
C LEU A 189 -27.02 2.10 14.66
N ALA A 190 -26.95 0.86 15.13
CA ALA A 190 -28.12 0.04 15.45
C ALA A 190 -27.99 -0.57 16.85
N ASP A 191 -29.06 -0.49 17.65
CA ASP A 191 -29.10 -0.96 19.04
C ASP A 191 -29.42 -2.47 19.15
N SER A 192 -29.53 -3.18 18.03
CA SER A 192 -29.78 -4.62 18.01
C SER A 192 -29.05 -5.33 16.87
N ALA A 193 -28.48 -6.49 17.16
CA ALA A 193 -27.72 -7.29 16.19
C ALA A 193 -28.56 -7.80 15.00
N GLY A 194 -29.90 -7.77 15.11
CA GLY A 194 -30.83 -8.18 14.05
C GLY A 194 -31.37 -7.04 13.19
N ALA A 195 -30.95 -5.80 13.44
CA ALA A 195 -31.43 -4.65 12.68
C ALA A 195 -30.90 -4.68 11.23
N SER A 196 -31.80 -4.47 10.26
CA SER A 196 -31.43 -4.33 8.84
C SER A 196 -31.10 -2.90 8.44
N GLU A 197 -31.34 -1.92 9.32
CA GLU A 197 -31.10 -0.49 9.13
C GLU A 197 -30.63 0.15 10.45
N ALA A 198 -30.06 1.36 10.38
CA ALA A 198 -29.69 2.11 11.57
C ALA A 198 -30.93 2.47 12.41
N THR A 199 -30.91 2.17 13.71
CA THR A 199 -31.99 2.54 14.64
C THR A 199 -31.77 3.92 15.25
N ARG A 200 -30.58 4.49 15.11
CA ARG A 200 -30.22 5.84 15.57
C ARG A 200 -30.12 6.81 14.40
N PRO A 201 -30.45 8.11 14.59
CA PRO A 201 -30.24 9.12 13.57
C PRO A 201 -28.77 9.15 13.11
N MET A 202 -28.56 9.25 11.80
CA MET A 202 -27.22 9.45 11.24
C MET A 202 -26.62 10.76 11.78
N PHE A 203 -25.36 10.70 12.17
CA PHE A 203 -24.59 11.87 12.56
C PHE A 203 -23.20 11.83 11.94
N LYS A 204 -22.49 12.95 12.07
CA LYS A 204 -21.20 13.21 11.46
C LYS A 204 -20.13 13.34 12.54
N TYR A 205 -19.10 12.50 12.51
CA TYR A 205 -18.00 12.53 13.48
C TYR A 205 -16.71 11.96 12.89
N GLY A 206 -15.60 12.68 13.10
CA GLY A 206 -14.29 12.37 12.51
C GLY A 206 -14.24 12.61 10.99
N ASN A 207 -13.03 12.62 10.43
CA ASN A 207 -12.75 12.89 9.03
C ASN A 207 -11.81 11.84 8.44
N THR A 208 -11.98 11.47 7.16
CA THR A 208 -11.07 10.53 6.50
C THR A 208 -9.64 11.10 6.44
N PRO A 209 -8.59 10.32 6.77
CA PRO A 209 -8.55 8.86 6.89
C PRO A 209 -8.66 8.32 8.33
N MET A 210 -9.30 9.04 9.26
CA MET A 210 -9.49 8.52 10.62
C MET A 210 -10.25 7.19 10.63
N VAL A 211 -9.91 6.34 11.59
CA VAL A 211 -10.55 5.05 11.84
C VAL A 211 -11.69 5.26 12.85
N PRO A 212 -12.95 4.92 12.52
CA PRO A 212 -14.04 4.97 13.49
C PRO A 212 -13.87 3.89 14.56
N LEU A 213 -14.13 4.26 15.82
CA LEU A 213 -14.02 3.41 17.01
C LEU A 213 -15.25 3.58 17.90
N SER A 214 -15.54 2.58 18.74
CA SER A 214 -16.54 2.69 19.78
C SER A 214 -16.01 2.13 21.10
N GLY A 215 -16.50 2.67 22.22
CA GLY A 215 -16.21 2.13 23.54
C GLY A 215 -16.87 2.91 24.68
N ASP A 216 -16.95 2.28 25.85
CA ASP A 216 -17.44 2.81 27.11
C ASP A 216 -16.35 3.62 27.84
N PHE A 217 -15.94 4.74 27.24
CA PHE A 217 -14.81 5.54 27.73
C PHE A 217 -15.04 6.23 29.09
N ASP A 218 -16.28 6.29 29.57
CA ASP A 218 -16.64 6.86 30.87
C ASP A 218 -17.05 5.83 31.92
N GLY A 219 -17.06 4.54 31.57
CA GLY A 219 -17.40 3.45 32.49
C GLY A 219 -18.89 3.40 32.85
N SER A 220 -19.75 4.00 32.02
CA SER A 220 -21.20 4.01 32.22
C SER A 220 -21.89 2.70 31.80
N GLY A 221 -21.17 1.82 31.09
CA GLY A 221 -21.68 0.60 30.47
C GLY A 221 -22.34 0.84 29.11
N SER A 222 -22.17 2.02 28.51
CA SER A 222 -22.68 2.35 27.18
C SER A 222 -21.58 2.89 26.27
N ASP A 223 -21.44 2.29 25.09
CA ASP A 223 -20.44 2.72 24.12
C ASP A 223 -20.78 4.09 23.52
N LYS A 224 -19.72 4.86 23.25
CA LYS A 224 -19.76 6.12 22.52
C LYS A 224 -18.87 6.05 21.29
N GLU A 225 -19.16 6.90 20.31
CA GLU A 225 -18.32 7.10 19.14
C GLU A 225 -16.94 7.68 19.50
N ALA A 226 -15.94 7.26 18.74
CA ALA A 226 -14.58 7.77 18.77
C ALA A 226 -13.96 7.68 17.37
N ALA A 227 -12.85 8.38 17.17
CA ALA A 227 -12.08 8.33 15.93
C ALA A 227 -10.59 8.32 16.24
N TYR A 228 -9.80 7.58 15.47
CA TYR A 228 -8.34 7.57 15.57
C TYR A 228 -7.72 8.09 14.29
N ASP A 229 -6.86 9.10 14.38
CA ASP A 229 -6.08 9.59 13.25
C ASP A 229 -4.76 8.82 13.13
N PRO A 230 -4.62 7.91 12.14
CA PRO A 230 -3.40 7.10 11.97
C PRO A 230 -2.19 7.93 11.55
N ARG A 231 -2.39 9.18 11.12
CA ARG A 231 -1.30 10.09 10.71
C ARG A 231 -0.63 10.73 11.92
N THR A 232 -1.41 11.03 12.94
CA THR A 232 -0.95 11.74 14.15
C THR A 232 -0.91 10.83 15.37
N SER A 233 -1.42 9.61 15.29
CA SER A 233 -1.57 8.68 16.43
C SER A 233 -2.48 9.22 17.53
N THR A 234 -3.52 9.98 17.14
CA THR A 234 -4.41 10.64 18.10
C THR A 234 -5.77 9.98 18.12
N PHE A 235 -6.22 9.58 19.31
CA PHE A 235 -7.59 9.17 19.60
C PHE A 235 -8.43 10.40 19.95
N TYR A 236 -9.63 10.50 19.41
CA TYR A 236 -10.64 11.52 19.68
C TYR A 236 -11.89 10.82 20.24
N MET A 237 -12.30 11.18 21.44
CA MET A 237 -13.44 10.60 22.17
C MET A 237 -14.29 11.77 22.71
N GLY A 238 -15.24 12.23 21.90
CA GLY A 238 -15.98 13.47 22.17
C GLY A 238 -15.03 14.68 22.26
N ASP A 239 -15.04 15.38 23.39
CA ASP A 239 -14.19 16.55 23.68
C ASP A 239 -12.77 16.17 24.18
N THR A 240 -12.50 14.87 24.38
CA THR A 240 -11.21 14.37 24.87
C THR A 240 -10.35 13.86 23.72
N SER A 241 -9.05 14.16 23.76
CA SER A 241 -8.08 13.56 22.83
C SER A 241 -6.85 13.00 23.54
N ILE A 242 -6.31 11.91 23.01
CA ILE A 242 -5.14 11.22 23.55
C ILE A 242 -4.19 10.89 22.40
N LEU A 243 -2.96 11.40 22.48
CA LEU A 243 -1.86 10.99 21.61
C LEU A 243 -1.25 9.69 22.14
N PHE A 244 -1.33 8.60 21.37
CA PHE A 244 -0.82 7.30 21.78
C PHE A 244 -0.44 6.41 20.59
N GLY A 245 0.78 5.88 20.60
CA GLY A 245 1.36 5.07 19.53
C GLY A 245 2.22 5.87 18.54
N ASN A 246 2.52 5.23 17.40
CA ASN A 246 3.27 5.80 16.29
C ASN A 246 2.41 5.86 15.02
N PRO A 247 2.70 6.77 14.08
CA PRO A 247 2.00 6.80 12.81
C PRO A 247 2.10 5.46 12.09
N GLY A 248 0.96 4.94 11.62
CA GLY A 248 0.86 3.61 11.01
C GLY A 248 0.49 2.47 11.97
N ASP A 249 0.49 2.71 13.28
CA ASP A 249 -0.09 1.78 14.23
C ASP A 249 -1.63 1.69 14.03
N ARG A 250 -2.22 0.55 14.40
CA ARG A 250 -3.66 0.30 14.28
C ARG A 250 -4.35 0.44 15.63
N PRO A 251 -5.44 1.21 15.75
CA PRO A 251 -6.07 1.44 17.04
C PRO A 251 -6.79 0.18 17.53
N VAL A 252 -6.85 0.01 18.85
CA VAL A 252 -7.73 -0.92 19.54
C VAL A 252 -8.31 -0.23 20.77
N VAL A 253 -9.58 -0.48 21.06
CA VAL A 253 -10.27 0.03 22.24
C VAL A 253 -10.85 -1.14 22.99
N GLY A 254 -10.67 -1.17 24.30
CA GLY A 254 -11.26 -2.19 25.14
C GLY A 254 -10.88 -2.04 26.59
N ARG A 255 -11.33 -2.99 27.40
CA ARG A 255 -11.22 -2.97 28.85
C ARG A 255 -10.14 -3.93 29.30
N TRP A 256 -9.08 -3.40 29.90
CA TRP A 256 -7.99 -4.21 30.48
C TRP A 256 -7.66 -3.82 31.93
N ASP A 257 -8.29 -2.77 32.45
CA ASP A 257 -8.19 -2.32 33.85
C ASP A 257 -9.45 -2.69 34.67
N GLY A 258 -10.44 -3.35 34.07
CA GLY A 258 -11.72 -3.70 34.72
C GLY A 258 -12.65 -2.51 34.98
N GLY A 259 -12.36 -1.33 34.41
CA GLY A 259 -13.15 -0.09 34.48
C GLY A 259 -13.60 0.37 33.10
N ALA A 260 -13.55 1.67 32.81
CA ALA A 260 -13.84 2.21 31.48
C ALA A 260 -12.99 1.55 30.37
N ASP A 261 -13.47 1.64 29.14
CA ASP A 261 -12.67 1.25 27.98
C ASP A 261 -11.51 2.23 27.79
N LEU A 262 -10.37 1.67 27.41
CA LEU A 262 -9.09 2.36 27.26
C LEU A 262 -8.58 2.22 25.82
N VAL A 263 -7.60 3.05 25.49
CA VAL A 263 -7.02 3.12 24.14
C VAL A 263 -5.71 2.34 24.06
N GLY A 264 -5.56 1.59 22.99
CA GLY A 264 -4.39 0.77 22.71
C GLY A 264 -4.04 0.84 21.23
N VAL A 265 -2.85 0.35 20.88
CA VAL A 265 -2.43 0.22 19.48
C VAL A 265 -1.80 -1.13 19.21
N TYR A 266 -2.01 -1.65 18.01
CA TYR A 266 -1.29 -2.78 17.44
C TYR A 266 -0.30 -2.26 16.40
N ARG A 267 0.98 -2.61 16.57
CA ARG A 267 2.03 -2.28 15.64
C ARG A 267 2.26 -3.44 14.67
N PRO A 268 1.91 -3.30 13.38
CA PRO A 268 2.05 -4.39 12.42
C PRO A 268 3.50 -4.78 12.13
N GLU A 269 4.44 -3.84 12.30
CA GLU A 269 5.87 -4.03 11.98
C GLU A 269 6.53 -5.12 12.84
N ASP A 270 6.13 -5.25 14.11
CA ASP A 270 6.73 -6.19 15.05
C ASP A 270 5.70 -7.08 15.77
N SER A 271 4.43 -7.00 15.36
CA SER A 271 3.28 -7.74 15.89
C SER A 271 3.05 -7.50 17.39
N THR A 272 3.30 -6.29 17.86
CA THR A 272 3.19 -5.93 19.27
C THR A 272 1.92 -5.12 19.54
N PHE A 273 1.17 -5.51 20.57
CA PHE A 273 0.14 -4.69 21.18
C PHE A 273 0.77 -3.80 22.25
N TYR A 274 0.35 -2.54 22.30
CA TYR A 274 0.64 -1.58 23.36
C TYR A 274 -0.69 -1.09 23.94
N LEU A 275 -0.94 -1.38 25.21
CA LEU A 275 -2.19 -1.07 25.90
C LEU A 275 -1.93 0.04 26.94
N ARG A 276 -2.63 1.17 26.82
CA ARG A 276 -2.50 2.28 27.76
C ARG A 276 -3.43 2.07 28.95
N HIS A 277 -2.90 2.16 30.17
CA HIS A 277 -3.66 2.10 31.40
C HIS A 277 -4.25 3.47 31.77
N ALA A 278 -5.23 3.49 32.68
CA ALA A 278 -5.86 4.74 33.14
C ALA A 278 -4.83 5.71 33.77
N ASP A 279 -3.83 5.18 34.48
CA ASP A 279 -2.73 5.95 35.09
C ASP A 279 -1.67 6.43 34.08
N GLY A 280 -1.81 6.07 32.80
CA GLY A 280 -0.90 6.43 31.72
C GLY A 280 0.28 5.47 31.53
N SER A 281 0.43 4.44 32.37
CA SER A 281 1.38 3.36 32.14
C SER A 281 1.00 2.54 30.90
N VAL A 282 1.94 1.75 30.39
CA VAL A 282 1.75 0.97 29.15
C VAL A 282 2.21 -0.47 29.35
N THR A 283 1.33 -1.42 29.06
CA THR A 283 1.68 -2.84 28.92
C THR A 283 1.86 -3.18 27.45
N SER A 284 2.76 -4.11 27.13
CA SER A 284 2.93 -4.60 25.76
C SER A 284 3.15 -6.10 25.69
N PHE A 285 2.66 -6.71 24.61
CA PHE A 285 2.84 -8.13 24.33
C PHE A 285 2.79 -8.40 22.82
N LYS A 286 3.46 -9.46 22.38
CA LYS A 286 3.46 -9.88 20.97
C LYS A 286 2.38 -10.91 20.69
N TYR A 287 1.60 -10.68 19.65
CA TYR A 287 0.56 -11.61 19.20
C TYR A 287 0.23 -11.39 17.72
N GLY A 288 -0.05 -12.48 17.01
CA GLY A 288 -0.29 -12.48 15.56
C GLY A 288 1.00 -12.59 14.72
N ASN A 289 0.83 -12.68 13.39
CA ASN A 289 1.91 -12.89 12.42
C ASN A 289 2.23 -11.62 11.58
N GLY A 290 1.85 -10.44 12.06
CA GLY A 290 2.10 -9.16 11.38
C GLY A 290 1.27 -8.95 10.10
N GLY A 291 1.60 -7.89 9.35
CA GLY A 291 0.94 -7.59 8.07
C GLY A 291 -0.44 -6.95 8.22
N ASN A 292 -1.45 -7.45 7.51
CA ASN A 292 -2.76 -6.80 7.36
C ASN A 292 -3.80 -7.10 8.46
N TRP A 293 -3.38 -7.59 9.63
CA TRP A 293 -4.29 -7.98 10.71
C TRP A 293 -4.92 -6.77 11.42
N VAL A 294 -6.23 -6.81 11.62
CA VAL A 294 -6.98 -5.76 12.34
C VAL A 294 -7.14 -6.21 13.79
N PRO A 295 -6.66 -5.43 14.78
CA PRO A 295 -6.83 -5.76 16.17
C PRO A 295 -8.31 -5.59 16.58
N VAL A 296 -8.77 -6.47 17.47
CA VAL A 296 -10.08 -6.36 18.10
C VAL A 296 -9.94 -6.66 19.59
N ALA A 297 -10.73 -6.00 20.41
CA ALA A 297 -10.87 -6.25 21.85
C ALA A 297 -12.36 -6.40 22.19
N GLY A 298 -12.65 -7.01 23.32
CA GLY A 298 -14.01 -7.36 23.76
C GLY A 298 -13.98 -8.26 24.99
N ASP A 299 -15.16 -8.52 25.53
CA ASP A 299 -15.38 -9.50 26.60
C ASP A 299 -15.79 -10.84 25.97
N TRP A 300 -14.91 -11.84 26.04
CA TRP A 300 -15.17 -13.17 25.47
C TRP A 300 -15.54 -14.23 26.51
N ASP A 301 -15.35 -13.96 27.80
CA ASP A 301 -15.70 -14.89 28.87
C ASP A 301 -17.03 -14.53 29.58
N GLY A 302 -17.59 -13.36 29.25
CA GLY A 302 -18.88 -12.87 29.71
C GLY A 302 -18.85 -12.31 31.13
N ASN A 303 -17.68 -11.92 31.63
CA ASN A 303 -17.53 -11.43 33.00
C ASN A 303 -17.75 -9.90 33.15
N GLY A 304 -18.02 -9.20 32.05
CA GLY A 304 -18.18 -7.74 31.99
C GLY A 304 -16.86 -6.96 32.00
N THR A 305 -15.74 -7.62 31.69
CA THR A 305 -14.39 -7.04 31.58
C THR A 305 -13.71 -7.31 30.25
#